data_AF-A0A3M7M3Z6-F1
#
_entry.id   AF-A0A3M7M3Z6-F1
#
_cell.length_a   1.000
_cell.length_b   1.000
_cell.length_c   1.000
_cell.angle_alpha   90.00
_cell.angle_beta   90.00
_cell.angle_gamma   90.00
#
_symmetry.space_group_name_H-M   'P 1'
#
loop_
_entity.id
_entity.type
_entity.pdbx_description
1 polymer ?
#
loop_
_entity_poly.entity_id
_entity_poly.type
_entity_poly.pdbx_seq_one_letter_code
_entity_poly.pdbx_strand_id
1 'polypeptide(L)'
;MTSQSEPAIKPDATVATPPPEIFPPDEEKQLLNEATAEKTTANATFTSGEYTGAIQGYEKALAVCPTYLEYDIAVLRSNIAACHLKLQEWKQAVESATLALDALDRLDPPPPSPSTPSSKNNAEASTGSGGTITEISDTTELLLSALTRTHHSINDVHKLRTKALLRRAKARQQVGGWASLQAALEDYQALSTPSSPHALSSLAKKP
;
A
#
# COMPACT_ATOMS: atom_id res chain seq x y z
N MET A 1 -55.06 14.83 -12.00
CA MET A 1 -54.36 15.81 -11.13
C MET A 1 -54.25 15.22 -9.74
N THR A 2 -53.15 14.53 -9.45
CA THR A 2 -52.72 14.28 -8.08
C THR A 2 -51.20 14.12 -8.12
N SER A 3 -50.50 15.25 -8.07
CA SER A 3 -49.06 15.31 -7.83
C SER A 3 -48.82 14.90 -6.38
N GLN A 4 -48.12 13.81 -6.15
CA GLN A 4 -47.46 13.57 -4.86
C GLN A 4 -45.99 13.92 -5.03
N SER A 5 -45.59 14.95 -4.28
CA SER A 5 -44.22 15.44 -4.19
C SER A 5 -43.47 14.59 -3.17
N GLU A 6 -42.50 13.79 -3.62
CA GLU A 6 -41.53 13.14 -2.74
C GLU A 6 -40.50 14.15 -2.20
N PRO A 7 -40.15 14.14 -0.91
CA PRO A 7 -39.12 14.99 -0.37
C PRO A 7 -37.74 14.36 -0.61
N ALA A 8 -36.86 15.11 -1.28
CA ALA A 8 -35.46 14.75 -1.49
C ALA A 8 -34.68 14.80 -0.17
N ILE A 9 -34.29 13.62 0.34
CA ILE A 9 -33.32 13.49 1.42
C ILE A 9 -31.92 13.44 0.80
N LYS A 10 -31.13 14.48 1.02
CA LYS A 10 -29.68 14.48 0.76
C LYS A 10 -28.98 13.81 1.96
N PRO A 11 -28.08 12.84 1.77
CA PRO A 11 -27.14 12.49 2.82
C PRO A 11 -25.84 13.27 2.59
N ASP A 12 -25.71 14.36 3.35
CA ASP A 12 -24.41 14.88 3.76
C ASP A 12 -23.93 13.97 4.91
N ALA A 13 -22.91 13.17 4.65
CA ALA A 13 -22.26 12.35 5.66
C ALA A 13 -20.78 12.20 5.29
N THR A 14 -19.98 13.03 5.93
CA THR A 14 -18.56 12.81 6.21
C THR A 14 -18.34 11.40 6.75
N VAL A 15 -17.94 10.48 5.88
CA VAL A 15 -17.52 9.12 6.28
C VAL A 15 -16.16 9.23 6.99
N ALA A 16 -16.20 9.48 8.29
CA ALA A 16 -15.14 9.04 9.18
C ALA A 16 -15.28 7.51 9.27
N THR A 17 -14.43 6.79 8.55
CA THR A 17 -14.37 5.32 8.60
C THR A 17 -14.23 4.87 10.06
N PRO A 18 -15.10 3.99 10.57
CA PRO A 18 -14.96 3.45 11.92
C PRO A 18 -13.60 2.73 12.06
N PRO A 19 -12.98 2.74 13.26
CA PRO A 19 -11.78 1.97 13.53
C PRO A 19 -12.01 0.50 13.13
N PRO A 20 -11.05 -0.15 12.45
CA PRO A 20 -11.22 -1.51 11.99
C PRO A 20 -11.49 -2.45 13.18
N GLU A 21 -12.53 -3.27 13.07
CA GLU A 21 -12.84 -4.29 14.07
C GLU A 21 -11.74 -5.36 14.04
N ILE A 22 -10.97 -5.45 15.13
CA ILE A 22 -9.83 -6.36 15.24
C ILE A 22 -10.36 -7.73 15.66
N PHE A 23 -10.06 -8.76 14.89
CA PHE A 23 -10.45 -10.14 15.22
C PHE A 23 -9.73 -10.62 16.49
N PRO A 24 -10.33 -11.55 17.27
CA PRO A 24 -9.62 -12.19 18.36
C PRO A 24 -8.36 -12.90 17.82
N PRO A 25 -7.27 -13.00 18.61
CA PRO A 25 -5.97 -13.47 18.12
C PRO A 25 -6.01 -14.85 17.46
N ASP A 26 -6.87 -15.75 17.93
CA ASP A 26 -7.01 -17.10 17.37
C ASP A 26 -7.67 -17.10 15.99
N GLU A 27 -8.73 -16.32 15.82
CA GLU A 27 -9.44 -16.18 14.54
C GLU A 27 -8.58 -15.44 13.52
N GLU A 28 -7.91 -14.35 13.93
CA GLU A 28 -6.95 -13.67 13.06
C GLU A 28 -5.86 -14.61 12.58
N LYS A 29 -5.29 -15.41 13.49
CA LYS A 29 -4.24 -16.38 13.12
C LYS A 29 -4.77 -17.42 12.13
N GLN A 30 -6.01 -17.85 12.27
CA GLN A 30 -6.65 -18.76 11.31
C GLN A 30 -6.78 -18.10 9.93
N LEU A 31 -7.35 -16.89 9.86
CA LEU A 31 -7.51 -16.14 8.61
C LEU A 31 -6.15 -15.86 7.94
N LEU A 32 -5.13 -15.49 8.72
CA LEU A 32 -3.78 -15.25 8.21
C LEU A 32 -3.11 -16.53 7.70
N ASN A 33 -3.33 -17.67 8.36
CA ASN A 33 -2.83 -18.97 7.89
C ASN A 33 -3.50 -19.37 6.57
N GLU A 34 -4.81 -19.18 6.45
CA GLU A 34 -5.57 -19.45 5.22
C GLU A 34 -5.08 -18.55 4.07
N ALA A 35 -4.99 -17.24 4.30
CA ALA A 35 -4.44 -16.31 3.32
C ALA A 35 -2.99 -16.66 2.92
N THR A 36 -2.17 -17.13 3.87
CA THR A 36 -0.79 -17.58 3.59
C THR A 36 -0.75 -18.87 2.79
N ALA A 37 -1.68 -19.80 3.02
CA ALA A 37 -1.80 -21.02 2.22
C ALA A 37 -2.18 -20.69 0.77
N GLU A 38 -3.19 -19.84 0.56
CA GLU A 38 -3.58 -19.36 -0.78
C GLU A 38 -2.43 -18.61 -1.47
N LYS A 39 -1.72 -17.73 -0.75
CA LYS A 39 -0.51 -17.05 -1.26
C LYS A 39 0.57 -18.04 -1.67
N THR A 40 0.77 -19.11 -0.91
CA THR A 40 1.81 -20.12 -1.20
C THR A 40 1.47 -20.89 -2.48
N THR A 41 0.21 -21.28 -2.64
CA THR A 41 -0.31 -21.88 -3.88
C THR A 41 -0.13 -20.92 -5.06
N ALA A 42 -0.52 -19.65 -4.90
CA ALA A 42 -0.36 -18.62 -5.94
C ALA A 42 1.11 -18.38 -6.31
N ASN A 43 2.04 -18.41 -5.34
CA ASN A 43 3.47 -18.31 -5.61
C ASN A 43 3.96 -19.50 -6.46
N ALA A 44 3.50 -20.72 -6.17
CA ALA A 44 3.83 -21.89 -6.97
C ALA A 44 3.31 -21.75 -8.41
N THR A 45 2.05 -21.33 -8.58
CA THR A 45 1.45 -21.05 -9.89
C THR A 45 2.16 -19.91 -10.64
N PHE A 46 2.64 -18.89 -9.91
CA PHE A 46 3.46 -17.83 -10.49
C PHE A 46 4.79 -18.37 -11.03
N THR A 47 5.45 -19.27 -10.28
CA THR A 47 6.71 -19.87 -10.71
C THR A 47 6.55 -20.81 -11.91
N SER A 48 5.37 -21.41 -12.10
CA SER A 48 5.07 -22.21 -13.30
C SER A 48 4.75 -21.37 -14.54
N GLY A 49 4.69 -20.03 -14.40
CA GLY A 49 4.41 -19.11 -15.50
C GLY A 49 2.92 -18.85 -15.77
N GLU A 50 2.03 -19.43 -14.98
CA GLU A 50 0.58 -19.25 -15.12
C GLU A 50 0.13 -18.00 -14.35
N TYR A 51 0.41 -16.83 -14.91
CA TYR A 51 0.25 -15.56 -14.18
C TYR A 51 -1.21 -15.19 -13.90
N THR A 52 -2.14 -15.51 -14.80
CA THR A 52 -3.58 -15.27 -14.61
C THR A 52 -4.15 -16.11 -13.47
N GLY A 53 -3.78 -17.40 -13.41
CA GLY A 53 -4.11 -18.27 -12.29
C GLY A 53 -3.49 -17.80 -10.97
N ALA A 54 -2.24 -17.32 -11.01
CA ALA A 54 -1.59 -16.74 -9.83
C ALA A 54 -2.31 -15.49 -9.32
N ILE A 55 -2.78 -14.60 -10.21
CA ILE A 55 -3.59 -13.42 -9.84
C ILE A 55 -4.84 -13.85 -9.07
N GLN A 56 -5.60 -14.81 -9.60
CA GLN A 56 -6.80 -15.31 -8.92
C GLN A 56 -6.48 -15.90 -7.55
N GLY A 57 -5.36 -16.61 -7.40
CA GLY A 57 -4.91 -17.12 -6.11
C GLY A 57 -4.56 -16.01 -5.10
N TYR A 58 -3.89 -14.94 -5.55
CA TYR A 58 -3.63 -13.79 -4.66
C TYR A 58 -4.89 -13.00 -4.33
N GLU A 59 -5.85 -12.88 -5.24
CA GLU A 59 -7.16 -12.25 -4.96
C GLU A 59 -7.97 -13.04 -3.93
N LYS A 60 -7.93 -14.38 -3.98
CA LYS A 60 -8.50 -15.23 -2.93
C LYS A 60 -7.83 -14.99 -1.58
N ALA A 61 -6.50 -14.94 -1.55
CA ALA A 61 -5.77 -14.60 -0.33
C ALA A 61 -6.15 -13.21 0.22
N LEU A 62 -6.37 -12.22 -0.65
CA LEU A 62 -6.83 -10.88 -0.27
C LEU A 62 -8.24 -10.88 0.32
N ALA A 63 -9.13 -11.72 -0.19
CA ALA A 63 -10.51 -11.82 0.31
C ALA A 63 -10.58 -12.39 1.74
N VAL A 64 -9.61 -13.23 2.13
CA VAL A 64 -9.53 -13.83 3.46
C VAL A 64 -8.69 -12.99 4.43
N CYS A 65 -7.73 -12.23 3.93
CA CYS A 65 -6.83 -11.43 4.76
C CYS A 65 -7.59 -10.31 5.51
N PRO A 66 -7.48 -10.23 6.85
CA PRO A 66 -8.06 -9.13 7.62
C PRO A 66 -7.60 -7.75 7.12
N THR A 67 -8.53 -6.79 7.02
CA THR A 67 -8.31 -5.51 6.34
C THR A 67 -7.30 -4.58 7.02
N TYR A 68 -7.05 -4.78 8.32
CA TYR A 68 -6.07 -4.02 9.10
C TYR A 68 -4.65 -4.59 9.02
N LEU A 69 -4.45 -5.76 8.42
CA LEU A 69 -3.12 -6.34 8.18
C LEU A 69 -2.50 -5.77 6.91
N GLU A 70 -2.22 -4.46 6.97
CA GLU A 70 -1.79 -3.66 5.81
C GLU A 70 -0.53 -4.19 5.12
N TYR A 71 0.41 -4.75 5.89
CA TYR A 71 1.64 -5.32 5.32
C TYR A 71 1.34 -6.56 4.47
N ASP A 72 0.54 -7.49 4.98
CA ASP A 72 0.15 -8.71 4.26
C ASP A 72 -0.64 -8.36 2.99
N ILE A 73 -1.58 -7.41 3.10
CA ILE A 73 -2.32 -6.86 1.96
C ILE A 73 -1.35 -6.27 0.92
N ALA A 74 -0.37 -5.47 1.36
CA ALA A 74 0.63 -4.88 0.49
C ALA A 74 1.49 -5.95 -0.21
N VAL A 75 1.85 -7.04 0.47
CA VAL A 75 2.61 -8.16 -0.12
C VAL A 75 1.81 -8.80 -1.24
N LEU A 76 0.54 -9.11 -1.00
CA LEU A 76 -0.34 -9.74 -1.99
C LEU A 76 -0.54 -8.85 -3.22
N ARG A 77 -0.90 -7.58 -3.02
CA ARG A 77 -1.04 -6.58 -4.10
C ARG A 77 0.26 -6.37 -4.87
N SER A 78 1.39 -6.36 -4.15
CA SER A 78 2.71 -6.27 -4.77
C SER A 78 3.05 -7.48 -5.65
N ASN A 79 2.53 -8.67 -5.35
CA ASN A 79 2.71 -9.87 -6.18
C ASN A 79 1.75 -9.88 -7.38
N ILE A 80 0.51 -9.43 -7.21
CA ILE A 80 -0.44 -9.20 -8.32
C ILE A 80 0.17 -8.23 -9.34
N ALA A 81 0.76 -7.12 -8.88
CA ALA A 81 1.48 -6.19 -9.75
C ALA A 81 2.63 -6.87 -10.52
N ALA A 82 3.33 -7.84 -9.91
CA ALA A 82 4.37 -8.60 -10.59
C ALA A 82 3.80 -9.51 -11.69
N CYS A 83 2.62 -10.10 -11.48
CA CYS A 83 1.92 -10.91 -12.47
C CYS A 83 1.51 -10.07 -13.67
N HIS A 84 0.86 -8.92 -13.43
CA HIS A 84 0.47 -8.00 -14.51
C HIS A 84 1.68 -7.49 -15.31
N LEU A 85 2.83 -7.23 -14.67
CA LEU A 85 4.07 -6.91 -15.38
C LEU A 85 4.53 -8.05 -16.30
N LYS A 86 4.38 -9.31 -15.89
CA LYS A 86 4.72 -10.47 -16.73
C LYS A 86 3.74 -10.64 -17.89
N LEU A 87 2.48 -10.31 -17.68
CA LEU A 87 1.42 -10.31 -18.70
C LEU A 87 1.43 -9.06 -19.60
N GLN A 88 2.29 -8.07 -19.32
CA GLN A 88 2.33 -6.79 -20.03
C GLN A 88 1.04 -5.95 -19.89
N GLU A 89 0.30 -6.19 -18.81
CA GLU A 89 -0.92 -5.48 -18.44
C GLU A 89 -0.56 -4.23 -17.63
N TRP A 90 0.03 -3.25 -18.31
CA TRP A 90 0.72 -2.13 -17.66
C TRP A 90 -0.18 -1.31 -16.74
N LYS A 91 -1.43 -1.05 -17.13
CA LYS A 91 -2.35 -0.24 -16.33
C LYS A 91 -2.72 -0.95 -15.02
N GLN A 92 -3.09 -2.23 -15.10
CA GLN A 92 -3.38 -3.05 -13.92
C GLN A 92 -2.14 -3.21 -13.02
N ALA A 93 -0.94 -3.30 -13.60
CA ALA A 93 0.31 -3.31 -12.82
C ALA A 93 0.54 -2.01 -12.05
N VAL A 94 0.26 -0.85 -12.66
CA VAL A 94 0.32 0.46 -11.99
C VAL A 94 -0.68 0.55 -10.85
N GLU A 95 -1.92 0.13 -11.09
CA GLU A 95 -2.99 0.13 -10.09
C GLU A 95 -2.65 -0.76 -8.90
N SER A 96 -2.30 -2.02 -9.15
CA SER A 96 -1.93 -2.98 -8.10
C SER A 96 -0.72 -2.53 -7.29
N ALA A 97 0.29 -1.93 -7.93
CA ALA A 97 1.46 -1.41 -7.23
C ALA A 97 1.13 -0.15 -6.41
N THR A 98 0.21 0.70 -6.89
CA THR A 98 -0.26 1.88 -6.14
C THR A 98 -1.03 1.45 -4.91
N LEU A 99 -1.97 0.51 -5.06
CA LEU A 99 -2.72 -0.06 -3.95
C LEU A 99 -1.84 -0.74 -2.90
N ALA A 100 -0.67 -1.30 -3.29
CA ALA A 100 0.32 -1.81 -2.36
C ALA A 100 1.06 -0.69 -1.62
N LEU A 101 1.40 0.40 -2.30
CA LEU A 101 2.04 1.57 -1.70
C LEU A 101 1.11 2.28 -0.72
N ASP A 102 -0.17 2.46 -1.08
CA ASP A 102 -1.17 3.07 -0.20
C ASP A 102 -1.32 2.30 1.12
N ALA A 103 -1.24 0.97 1.08
CA ALA A 103 -1.24 0.13 2.28
C ALA A 103 0.03 0.32 3.14
N LEU A 104 1.19 0.45 2.50
CA LEU A 104 2.45 0.72 3.21
C LEU A 104 2.50 2.13 3.79
N ASP A 105 1.90 3.11 3.12
CA ASP A 105 1.83 4.49 3.58
C ASP A 105 0.89 4.65 4.79
N ARG A 106 -0.08 3.75 4.98
CA ARG A 106 -0.86 3.67 6.22
C ARG A 106 -0.03 3.18 7.42
N LEU A 107 1.02 2.40 7.17
CA LEU A 107 1.96 1.92 8.20
C LEU A 107 3.11 2.90 8.46
N ASP A 108 3.59 3.56 7.42
CA ASP A 108 4.75 4.44 7.45
C ASP A 108 4.53 5.60 6.47
N PRO A 109 3.81 6.66 6.89
CA PRO A 109 3.42 7.73 5.99
C PRO A 109 4.65 8.47 5.46
N PRO A 110 4.70 8.77 4.15
CA PRO A 110 5.79 9.55 3.59
C PRO A 110 5.81 10.95 4.22
N PRO A 111 6.99 11.60 4.32
CA PRO A 111 7.04 13.00 4.74
C PRO A 111 6.17 13.84 3.79
N PRO A 112 5.50 14.90 4.29
CA PRO A 112 4.65 15.74 3.46
C PRO A 112 5.47 16.35 2.32
N SER A 113 5.26 15.86 1.10
CA SER A 113 5.86 16.41 -0.11
C SER A 113 5.06 17.63 -0.57
N PRO A 114 5.69 18.73 -1.00
CA PRO A 114 5.00 19.90 -1.53
C PRO A 114 4.31 19.70 -2.90
N SER A 115 4.31 18.49 -3.49
CA SER A 115 3.85 18.27 -4.88
C SER A 115 2.70 17.27 -5.09
N THR A 116 2.03 16.78 -4.05
CA THR A 116 0.81 15.98 -4.25
C THR A 116 -0.42 16.88 -4.11
N PRO A 117 -1.23 17.10 -5.17
CA PRO A 117 -2.58 17.63 -5.01
C PRO A 117 -3.45 16.52 -4.44
N SER A 118 -3.28 16.25 -3.14
CA SER A 118 -4.32 15.64 -2.34
C SER A 118 -5.50 16.60 -2.42
N SER A 119 -6.58 16.15 -3.05
CA SER A 119 -7.85 16.88 -3.09
C SER A 119 -8.36 17.10 -1.66
N LYS A 120 -7.92 18.19 -1.01
CA LYS A 120 -8.51 18.80 0.20
C LYS A 120 -8.26 20.29 0.12
N ASN A 121 -9.35 21.03 -0.03
CA ASN A 121 -9.39 22.48 -0.06
C ASN A 121 -8.96 23.08 1.30
N ASN A 122 -8.19 24.17 1.20
CA ASN A 122 -8.02 25.34 2.08
C ASN A 122 -7.41 25.26 3.50
N ALA A 123 -6.42 26.17 3.64
CA ALA A 123 -5.93 26.93 4.82
C ALA A 123 -5.22 26.11 5.92
N GLU A 124 -4.06 26.49 6.47
CA GLU A 124 -3.35 27.77 6.52
C GLU A 124 -1.86 27.50 6.86
N ALA A 125 -1.00 28.46 6.55
CA ALA A 125 0.44 28.38 6.72
C ALA A 125 0.88 28.42 8.20
N SER A 126 1.92 27.65 8.54
CA SER A 126 2.86 28.05 9.60
C SER A 126 4.25 27.46 9.36
N THR A 127 5.21 28.36 9.22
CA THR A 127 6.65 28.13 9.12
C THR A 127 7.20 27.75 10.50
N GLY A 128 7.97 26.66 10.59
CA GLY A 128 8.68 26.31 11.82
C GLY A 128 9.60 25.10 11.66
N SER A 129 10.89 25.38 11.48
CA SER A 129 11.99 24.41 11.56
C SER A 129 12.06 23.81 12.98
N GLY A 130 12.05 22.49 13.08
CA GLY A 130 12.24 21.77 14.33
C GLY A 130 11.72 20.34 14.19
N GLY A 131 12.57 19.35 14.47
CA GLY A 131 12.35 17.93 14.18
C GLY A 131 10.90 17.48 14.38
N THR A 132 10.28 17.03 13.29
CA THR A 132 8.90 16.59 13.27
C THR A 132 8.75 15.33 14.13
N ILE A 133 8.44 15.53 15.42
CA ILE A 133 7.68 14.56 16.19
C ILE A 133 6.27 14.65 15.60
N THR A 134 6.03 13.94 14.50
CA THR A 134 4.67 13.76 14.01
C THR A 134 4.00 12.89 15.06
N GLU A 135 3.00 13.44 15.77
CA GLU A 135 2.13 12.64 16.62
C GLU A 135 1.61 11.47 15.79
N ILE A 136 1.98 10.25 16.18
CA ILE A 136 1.51 9.05 15.50
C ILE A 136 0.01 9.00 15.75
N SER A 137 -0.79 9.12 14.69
CA SER A 137 -2.24 9.00 14.79
C SER A 137 -2.59 7.67 15.47
N ASP A 138 -3.60 7.65 16.34
CA ASP A 138 -4.07 6.45 17.05
C ASP A 138 -4.28 5.26 16.09
N THR A 139 -4.71 5.56 14.86
CA THR A 139 -4.85 4.58 13.77
C THR A 139 -3.53 3.93 13.36
N THR A 140 -2.46 4.71 13.22
CA THR A 140 -1.14 4.21 12.81
C THR A 140 -0.50 3.39 13.92
N GLU A 141 -0.70 3.76 15.18
CA GLU A 141 -0.23 2.97 16.33
C GLU A 141 -0.87 1.58 16.35
N LEU A 142 -2.19 1.48 16.13
CA LEU A 142 -2.88 0.19 16.02
C LEU A 142 -2.32 -0.67 14.87
N LEU A 143 -2.08 -0.08 13.70
CA LEU A 143 -1.52 -0.82 12.56
C LEU A 143 -0.08 -1.29 12.81
N LEU A 144 0.75 -0.49 13.50
CA LEU A 144 2.11 -0.88 13.90
C LEU A 144 2.09 -1.98 14.96
N SER A 145 1.12 -1.98 15.89
CA SER A 145 0.92 -3.09 16.82
C SER A 145 0.54 -4.38 16.10
N ALA A 146 -0.31 -4.30 15.08
CA ALA A 146 -0.69 -5.44 14.25
C ALA A 146 0.52 -5.97 13.46
N LEU A 147 1.31 -5.08 12.86
CA LEU A 147 2.56 -5.41 12.15
C LEU A 147 3.54 -6.19 13.05
N THR A 148 3.75 -5.71 14.27
CA THR A 148 4.67 -6.35 15.23
C THR A 148 4.13 -7.72 15.67
N ARG A 149 2.80 -7.82 15.87
CA ARG A 149 2.12 -9.05 16.26
C ARG A 149 2.17 -10.13 15.19
N THR A 150 2.13 -9.77 13.91
CA THR A 150 2.33 -10.70 12.79
C THR A 150 3.81 -10.94 12.46
N HIS A 151 4.73 -10.52 13.34
CA HIS A 151 6.18 -10.71 13.22
C HIS A 151 6.83 -10.02 12.02
N HIS A 152 6.30 -8.86 11.62
CA HIS A 152 6.89 -8.00 10.60
C HIS A 152 7.55 -6.76 11.20
N SER A 153 8.57 -6.25 10.51
CA SER A 153 9.30 -5.06 10.93
C SER A 153 9.10 -3.90 9.97
N ILE A 154 9.35 -2.68 10.45
CA ILE A 154 9.37 -1.48 9.59
C ILE A 154 10.39 -1.60 8.44
N ASN A 155 11.48 -2.34 8.66
CA ASN A 155 12.45 -2.63 7.60
C ASN A 155 11.84 -3.49 6.48
N ASP A 156 10.91 -4.37 6.80
CA ASP A 156 10.22 -5.19 5.79
C ASP A 156 9.24 -4.35 4.98
N VAL A 157 8.59 -3.37 5.62
CA VAL A 157 7.79 -2.34 4.94
C VAL A 157 8.66 -1.57 3.94
N HIS A 158 9.85 -1.12 4.33
CA HIS A 158 10.77 -0.40 3.44
C HIS A 158 11.26 -1.24 2.24
N LYS A 159 11.62 -2.51 2.49
CA LYS A 159 11.98 -3.44 1.42
C LYS A 159 10.82 -3.65 0.45
N LEU A 160 9.61 -3.80 0.96
CA LEU A 160 8.43 -4.01 0.13
C LEU A 160 8.08 -2.75 -0.68
N ARG A 161 8.17 -1.56 -0.05
CA ARG A 161 7.98 -0.26 -0.71
C ARG A 161 8.93 -0.11 -1.89
N THR A 162 10.20 -0.47 -1.71
CA THR A 162 11.20 -0.49 -2.79
C THR A 162 10.74 -1.35 -3.97
N LYS A 163 10.26 -2.56 -3.69
CA LYS A 163 9.76 -3.47 -4.73
C LYS A 163 8.50 -2.93 -5.41
N ALA A 164 7.59 -2.30 -4.67
CA ALA A 164 6.34 -1.76 -5.22
C ALA A 164 6.61 -0.53 -6.10
N LEU A 165 7.44 0.42 -5.65
CA LEU A 165 7.89 1.57 -6.45
C LEU A 165 8.55 1.13 -7.75
N LEU A 166 9.48 0.17 -7.69
CA LEU A 166 10.16 -0.33 -8.88
C LEU A 166 9.19 -0.95 -9.89
N ARG A 167 8.18 -1.69 -9.41
CA ARG A 167 7.16 -2.28 -10.29
C ARG A 167 6.28 -1.21 -10.92
N ARG A 168 5.84 -0.22 -10.14
CA ARG A 168 5.02 0.91 -10.61
C ARG A 168 5.77 1.73 -11.65
N ALA A 169 7.02 2.07 -11.39
CA ALA A 169 7.88 2.83 -12.32
C ALA A 169 8.02 2.11 -13.67
N LYS A 170 8.33 0.80 -13.64
CA LYS A 170 8.43 -0.03 -14.85
C LYS A 170 7.13 -0.07 -15.63
N ALA A 171 5.99 -0.27 -14.95
CA ALA A 171 4.70 -0.28 -15.60
C ALA A 171 4.35 1.08 -16.23
N ARG A 172 4.54 2.19 -15.49
CA ARG A 172 4.31 3.56 -15.97
C ARG A 172 5.15 3.91 -17.20
N GLN A 173 6.40 3.44 -17.24
CA GLN A 173 7.26 3.60 -18.42
C GLN A 173 6.65 2.95 -19.67
N GLN A 174 5.96 1.82 -19.52
CA GLN A 174 5.35 1.09 -20.63
C GLN A 174 3.95 1.62 -21.01
N VAL A 175 3.19 2.19 -20.06
CA VAL A 175 1.90 2.85 -20.36
C VAL A 175 2.08 3.96 -21.39
N GLY A 176 3.21 4.67 -21.34
CA GLY A 176 3.53 5.76 -22.24
C GLY A 176 2.79 7.07 -21.89
N GLY A 177 3.14 8.11 -22.63
CA GLY A 177 2.68 9.48 -22.36
C GLY A 177 3.55 10.22 -21.35
N TRP A 178 3.60 11.54 -21.50
CA TRP A 178 4.48 12.41 -20.71
C TRP A 178 4.19 12.32 -19.20
N ALA A 179 2.90 12.33 -18.82
CA ALA A 179 2.49 12.21 -17.41
C ALA A 179 2.95 10.89 -16.78
N SER A 180 2.81 9.76 -17.49
CA SER A 180 3.27 8.45 -17.00
C SER A 180 4.78 8.39 -16.87
N LEU A 181 5.53 8.97 -17.82
CA LEU A 181 6.99 9.02 -17.77
C LEU A 181 7.50 9.89 -16.61
N GLN A 182 6.88 11.05 -16.39
CA GLN A 182 7.19 11.92 -15.26
C GLN A 182 6.90 11.19 -13.93
N ALA A 183 5.75 10.54 -13.81
CA ALA A 183 5.40 9.77 -12.62
C ALA A 183 6.31 8.54 -12.41
N ALA A 184 6.84 7.93 -13.49
CA ALA A 184 7.85 6.88 -13.40
C ALA A 184 9.19 7.44 -12.89
N LEU A 185 9.58 8.64 -13.34
CA LEU A 185 10.77 9.32 -12.87
C LEU A 185 10.70 9.62 -11.37
N GLU A 186 9.55 10.10 -10.89
CA GLU A 186 9.30 10.34 -9.46
C GLU A 186 9.46 9.06 -8.63
N ASP A 187 8.91 7.94 -9.11
CA ASP A 187 9.09 6.64 -8.44
C ASP A 187 10.58 6.22 -8.36
N TYR A 188 11.35 6.44 -9.43
CA TYR A 188 12.80 6.15 -9.42
C TYR A 188 13.58 7.09 -8.51
N GLN A 189 13.21 8.37 -8.47
CA GLN A 189 13.84 9.35 -7.58
C GLN A 189 13.62 8.98 -6.11
N ALA A 190 12.40 8.56 -5.75
CA ALA A 190 12.10 8.07 -4.41
C ALA A 190 12.95 6.86 -3.99
N LEU A 191 13.35 6.00 -4.94
CA LEU A 191 14.29 4.90 -4.68
C LEU A 191 15.74 5.35 -4.48
N SER A 192 16.12 6.47 -5.10
CA SER A 192 17.47 7.04 -5.02
C SER A 192 17.69 7.88 -3.76
N THR A 193 16.62 8.44 -3.20
CA THR A 193 16.69 9.15 -1.92
C THR A 193 16.90 8.14 -0.79
N PRO A 194 17.91 8.33 0.08
CA PRO A 194 18.13 7.43 1.21
C PRO A 194 16.98 7.58 2.22
N SER A 195 15.95 6.73 2.13
CA SER A 195 14.79 6.74 3.03
C SER A 195 15.08 6.23 4.46
N SER A 196 16.34 6.13 4.89
CA SER A 196 16.63 5.84 6.30
C SER A 196 18.04 6.32 6.72
N PRO A 197 18.17 7.03 7.86
CA PRO A 197 19.47 7.41 8.42
C PRO A 197 20.30 6.22 8.91
N HIS A 198 19.72 5.01 8.96
CA HIS A 198 20.37 3.82 9.51
C HIS A 198 20.94 2.85 8.46
N ALA A 199 20.54 2.94 7.19
CA ALA A 199 21.00 2.02 6.13
C ALA A 199 22.49 2.21 5.76
N LEU A 200 23.05 3.40 6.00
CA LEU A 200 24.47 3.69 5.75
C LEU A 200 25.39 3.26 6.91
N SER A 201 24.83 2.95 8.09
CA SER A 201 25.63 2.63 9.29
C SER A 201 26.29 1.25 9.21
N SER A 202 25.64 0.27 8.58
CA SER A 202 26.19 -1.08 8.45
C SER A 202 27.28 -1.23 7.38
N LEU A 203 27.40 -0.27 6.46
CA LEU A 203 28.47 -0.26 5.45
C LEU A 203 29.74 0.48 5.92
N ALA A 204 29.62 1.32 6.94
CA ALA A 204 30.71 2.14 7.48
C ALA A 204 31.52 1.46 8.61
N LYS A 205 31.21 0.20 8.96
CA LYS A 205 31.98 -0.59 9.92
C LYS A 205 32.50 -1.88 9.27
N LYS A 206 33.61 -1.77 8.58
CA LYS A 206 34.57 -2.87 8.44
C LYS A 206 35.95 -2.36 8.87
N PRO A 207 36.63 -3.05 9.81
CA PRO A 207 37.97 -2.68 10.24
C PRO A 207 39.01 -2.91 9.15
#